data_AF-A0A397CMV2-F1
#
_entry.id   AF-A0A397CMV2-F1
#
_cell.length_a   1.000
_cell.length_b   1.000
_cell.length_c   1.000
_cell.angle_alpha   90.00
_cell.angle_beta   90.00
_cell.angle_gamma   90.00
#
_symmetry.space_group_name_H-M   'P 1'
#
loop_
_entity.id
_entity.type
_entity.pdbx_description
1 polymer ?
#
loop_
_entity_poly.entity_id
_entity_poly.type
_entity_poly.pdbx_seq_one_letter_code
_entity_poly.pdbx_strand_id
1 'polypeptide(L)'
;MLVQRLAAGGRRHFASTTAAAATAASTAPAAAQLSPEIRALLESFRTNPSDATATLLQQPTTDLPVPVALEHVVAQLFRGKHTKEALDVLQLSLDRSIGIDYSIAIRKSGALDRQDSNAVLSWLHANAASIETDQHVSMIRVCLRLKHFSSAVRLFELIRTRQFNGRVLSKDVMYLLAAVESVPNGRLRHELQTKLLRFHSHPSNISAPELVTDMCQRQPDAASQCVQWAIGVIYWRSPEDWPGRLALIEAILASALAHGVALENPMRFSMAFAKCRDHDLDPERLVHLFLAMAGQNLVDPNESSCMAAIHACQNANNFALALTLFHLLKRRQPMNSRLFNTGLYSAAKSGNEAAVASLALEMLAANVTPDKRSLAVVQSLAASPTSMGFLIKDPQLVDYFGISSTSMASANGSSPRKQRQSVPPQSQPSEAKATPNTSRAPTPKPSGDSSCAIM
;
A
#
# COMPACT_ATOMS: atom_id res chain seq x y z
N MET A 1 -35.93 -5.78 11.09
CA MET A 1 -35.16 -4.78 11.86
C MET A 1 -33.69 -5.15 11.87
N LEU A 2 -32.96 -4.89 10.78
CA LEU A 2 -31.49 -4.77 10.78
C LEU A 2 -31.05 -4.26 9.40
N VAL A 3 -31.29 -2.97 9.15
CA VAL A 3 -30.73 -2.22 8.01
C VAL A 3 -30.41 -0.83 8.56
N GLN A 4 -29.28 -0.26 8.12
CA GLN A 4 -28.66 1.02 8.49
C GLN A 4 -27.48 0.93 9.47
N ARG A 5 -26.30 0.63 8.91
CA ARG A 5 -25.01 1.19 9.36
C ARG A 5 -23.95 1.04 8.26
N LEU A 6 -24.19 1.67 7.12
CA LEU A 6 -23.19 1.90 6.07
C LEU A 6 -23.51 3.24 5.39
N ALA A 7 -22.88 4.32 5.86
CA ALA A 7 -22.62 5.57 5.12
C ALA A 7 -22.07 6.64 6.09
N ALA A 8 -20.76 6.62 6.36
CA ALA A 8 -20.01 7.78 6.85
C ALA A 8 -18.52 7.42 6.96
N GLY A 9 -17.85 7.26 5.81
CA GLY A 9 -16.43 6.89 5.75
C GLY A 9 -15.68 7.65 4.68
N GLY A 10 -15.98 8.93 4.49
CA GLY A 10 -15.30 9.78 3.51
C GLY A 10 -15.31 11.22 3.96
N ARG A 11 -14.13 11.86 3.94
CA ARG A 11 -13.80 13.23 4.38
C ARG A 11 -13.47 13.36 5.87
N ARG A 12 -12.17 13.27 6.18
CA ARG A 12 -11.45 14.05 7.23
C ARG A 12 -9.96 13.66 7.19
N HIS A 13 -9.18 14.33 6.35
CA HIS A 13 -7.72 14.36 6.49
C HIS A 13 -7.28 15.82 6.42
N PHE A 14 -6.51 16.24 7.43
CA PHE A 14 -6.22 17.61 7.86
C PHE A 14 -7.32 18.33 8.67
N ALA A 15 -7.64 17.77 9.84
CA ALA A 15 -8.06 18.58 10.98
C ALA A 15 -7.60 17.90 12.27
N SER A 16 -7.02 18.70 13.17
CA SER A 16 -6.57 18.37 14.53
C SER A 16 -7.52 17.43 15.27
N THR A 17 -7.00 16.32 15.81
CA THR A 17 -7.66 15.52 16.85
C THR A 17 -6.82 15.53 18.12
N THR A 18 -6.89 16.63 18.85
CA THR A 18 -6.71 16.68 20.31
C THR A 18 -7.71 17.68 20.87
N ALA A 19 -9.00 17.35 20.80
CA ALA A 19 -10.07 18.06 21.51
C ALA A 19 -11.33 17.18 21.51
N ALA A 20 -11.34 16.11 22.31
CA ALA A 20 -12.57 15.35 22.58
C ALA A 20 -12.44 14.53 23.87
N ALA A 21 -12.39 15.22 25.02
CA ALA A 21 -12.76 14.68 26.32
C ALA A 21 -12.99 15.82 27.33
N ALA A 22 -14.08 16.58 27.16
CA ALA A 22 -14.75 17.33 28.22
C ALA A 22 -16.03 17.97 27.65
N THR A 23 -17.14 17.24 27.69
CA THR A 23 -18.47 17.82 27.51
C THR A 23 -18.94 18.39 28.85
N ALA A 24 -19.08 19.71 28.94
CA ALA A 24 -20.19 20.38 29.64
C ALA A 24 -20.16 21.90 29.39
N ALA A 25 -21.27 22.38 28.79
CA ALA A 25 -21.81 23.75 28.84
C ALA A 25 -21.04 24.96 28.25
N SER A 26 -21.74 25.63 27.33
CA SER A 26 -21.80 27.09 27.11
C SER A 26 -20.80 27.79 26.18
N THR A 27 -21.41 28.38 25.14
CA THR A 27 -21.05 29.63 24.41
C THR A 27 -19.80 29.68 23.52
N ALA A 28 -19.96 30.41 22.41
CA ALA A 28 -19.10 30.56 21.24
C ALA A 28 -17.61 30.88 21.52
N PRO A 29 -16.67 30.57 20.60
CA PRO A 29 -15.24 30.70 20.86
C PRO A 29 -14.79 32.16 20.73
N ALA A 30 -14.74 32.87 21.85
CA ALA A 30 -13.93 34.07 21.98
C ALA A 30 -12.45 33.71 21.80
N ALA A 31 -11.71 34.47 21.00
CA ALA A 31 -10.26 34.43 21.01
C ALA A 31 -9.77 34.62 22.46
N ALA A 32 -9.12 33.61 23.03
CA ALA A 32 -8.68 33.62 24.42
C ALA A 32 -7.81 34.86 24.67
N GLN A 33 -8.33 35.81 25.46
CA GLN A 33 -7.61 37.00 25.84
C GLN A 33 -6.45 36.60 26.76
N LEU A 34 -5.20 36.86 26.35
CA LEU A 34 -4.00 36.64 27.17
C LEU A 34 -4.16 37.34 28.53
N SER A 35 -3.71 36.72 29.63
CA SER A 35 -3.79 37.32 30.97
C SER A 35 -3.00 38.65 31.02
N PRO A 36 -3.39 39.60 31.87
CA PRO A 36 -2.71 40.89 31.99
C PRO A 36 -1.24 40.75 32.38
N GLU A 37 -0.90 39.76 33.21
CA GLU A 37 0.48 39.42 33.59
C GLU A 37 1.34 38.99 32.39
N ILE A 38 0.80 38.12 31.52
CA ILE A 38 1.50 37.71 30.30
C ILE A 38 1.71 38.91 29.37
N ARG A 39 0.74 39.82 29.27
CA ARG A 39 0.90 41.04 28.45
C ARG A 39 1.98 41.97 28.98
N ALA A 40 2.03 42.17 30.30
CA ALA A 40 3.08 43.00 30.92
C ALA A 40 4.48 42.40 30.69
N LEU A 41 4.61 41.07 30.82
CA LEU A 41 5.85 40.36 30.50
C LEU A 41 6.22 40.51 29.02
N LEU A 42 5.26 40.33 28.10
CA LEU A 42 5.53 40.49 26.67
C LEU A 42 5.95 41.93 26.32
N GLU A 43 5.42 42.95 26.99
CA GLU A 43 5.80 44.34 26.76
C GLU A 43 7.23 44.65 27.24
N SER A 44 7.68 44.05 28.36
CA SER A 44 9.07 44.22 28.81
C SER A 44 10.06 43.61 27.80
N PHE A 45 9.76 42.42 27.29
CA PHE A 45 10.55 41.78 26.23
C PHE A 45 10.46 42.50 24.89
N ARG A 46 9.41 43.29 24.65
CA ARG A 46 9.26 44.10 23.43
C ARG A 46 10.12 45.36 23.47
N THR A 47 10.21 46.00 24.64
CA THR A 47 10.89 47.28 24.82
C THR A 47 12.39 47.11 24.99
N ASN A 48 12.84 46.13 25.77
CA ASN A 48 14.26 45.86 25.96
C ASN A 48 14.54 44.35 26.10
N PRO A 49 14.65 43.61 24.97
CA PRO A 49 14.72 42.16 24.97
C PRO A 49 15.96 41.60 25.66
N SER A 50 17.12 42.25 25.51
CA SER A 50 18.38 41.76 26.10
C SER A 50 18.37 41.90 27.63
N ASP A 51 17.94 43.05 28.16
CA ASP A 51 17.86 43.25 29.62
C ASP A 51 16.75 42.41 30.26
N ALA A 52 15.60 42.28 29.59
CA ALA A 52 14.52 41.42 30.05
C ALA A 52 14.94 39.94 30.09
N THR A 53 15.71 39.48 29.10
CA THR A 53 16.27 38.12 29.07
C THR A 53 17.30 37.93 30.19
N ALA A 54 18.23 38.87 30.36
CA ALA A 54 19.22 38.80 31.44
C ALA A 54 18.57 38.75 32.83
N THR A 55 17.51 39.52 33.04
CA THR A 55 16.72 39.51 34.27
C THR A 55 16.05 38.16 34.49
N LEU A 56 15.40 37.61 33.46
CA LEU A 56 14.73 36.31 33.51
C LEU A 56 15.71 35.17 33.84
N LEU A 57 16.92 35.18 33.26
CA LEU A 57 17.95 34.17 33.51
C LEU A 57 18.47 34.15 34.96
N GLN A 58 18.35 35.28 35.68
CA GLN A 58 18.80 35.41 37.07
C GLN A 58 17.71 35.05 38.09
N GLN A 59 16.44 34.91 37.67
CA GLN A 59 15.34 34.62 38.57
C GLN A 59 15.40 33.18 39.12
N PRO A 60 15.00 32.95 40.38
CA PRO A 60 14.86 31.61 40.93
C PRO A 60 13.70 30.86 40.25
N THR A 61 13.78 29.53 40.21
CA THR A 61 12.78 28.70 39.51
C THR A 61 11.34 28.89 40.02
N THR A 62 11.16 29.29 41.29
CA THR A 62 9.86 29.57 41.90
C THR A 62 9.14 30.78 41.29
N ASP A 63 9.91 31.73 40.75
CA ASP A 63 9.42 33.03 40.30
C ASP A 63 9.35 33.10 38.77
N LEU A 64 9.69 31.99 38.09
CA LEU A 64 9.67 31.94 36.64
C LEU A 64 8.24 31.95 36.09
N PRO A 65 8.01 32.61 34.95
CA PRO A 65 6.71 32.61 34.30
C PRO A 65 6.23 31.20 33.97
N VAL A 66 4.90 31.00 33.99
CA VAL A 66 4.28 29.75 33.58
C VAL A 66 4.70 29.35 32.15
N PRO A 67 4.77 28.05 31.81
CA PRO A 67 5.29 27.59 30.52
C PRO A 67 4.67 28.28 29.29
N VAL A 68 3.35 28.47 29.32
CA VAL A 68 2.61 29.17 28.25
C VAL A 68 3.08 30.61 28.07
N ALA A 69 3.46 31.32 29.14
CA ALA A 69 3.98 32.68 29.04
C ALA A 69 5.35 32.69 28.33
N LEU A 70 6.23 31.75 28.70
CA LEU A 70 7.54 31.59 28.08
C LEU A 70 7.43 31.21 26.59
N GLU A 71 6.44 30.37 26.20
CA GLU A 71 6.16 30.08 24.80
C GLU A 71 5.86 31.35 23.98
N HIS A 72 5.08 32.28 24.55
CA HIS A 72 4.75 33.55 23.89
C HIS A 72 5.97 34.47 23.83
N VAL A 73 6.78 34.53 24.89
CA VAL A 73 8.03 35.31 24.93
C VAL A 73 9.00 34.82 23.85
N VAL A 74 9.28 33.52 23.80
CA VAL A 74 10.14 32.90 22.78
C VAL A 74 9.60 33.20 21.38
N ALA A 75 8.29 33.05 21.19
CA ALA A 75 7.69 33.31 19.88
C ALA A 75 7.81 34.79 19.46
N GLN A 76 7.70 35.72 20.41
CA GLN A 76 7.88 37.15 20.17
C GLN A 76 9.34 37.49 19.86
N LEU A 77 10.30 36.97 20.63
CA LEU A 77 11.72 37.21 20.44
C LEU A 77 12.18 36.77 19.05
N PHE A 78 11.79 35.56 18.62
CA PHE A 78 12.06 35.11 17.26
C PHE A 78 11.43 36.00 16.19
N ARG A 79 10.19 36.50 16.38
CA ARG A 79 9.56 37.45 15.44
C ARG A 79 10.30 38.78 15.39
N GLY A 80 10.85 39.23 16.51
CA GLY A 80 11.68 40.42 16.65
C GLY A 80 13.12 40.26 16.17
N LYS A 81 13.53 39.08 15.67
CA LYS A 81 14.92 38.74 15.29
C LYS A 81 15.92 38.75 16.46
N HIS A 82 15.43 38.56 17.68
CA HIS A 82 16.24 38.38 18.90
C HIS A 82 16.53 36.89 19.11
N THR A 83 17.22 36.28 18.15
CA THR A 83 17.45 34.83 18.10
C THR A 83 18.28 34.34 19.28
N LYS A 84 19.31 35.09 19.68
CA LYS A 84 20.16 34.74 20.82
C LYS A 84 19.32 34.67 22.09
N GLU A 85 18.58 35.74 22.39
CA GLU A 85 17.70 35.82 23.56
C GLU A 85 16.64 34.71 23.56
N ALA A 86 16.04 34.42 22.40
CA ALA A 86 15.07 33.34 22.29
C ALA A 86 15.70 31.97 22.62
N LEU A 87 16.92 31.71 22.14
CA LEU A 87 17.64 30.47 22.43
C LEU A 87 18.07 30.39 23.90
N ASP A 88 18.45 31.51 24.52
CA ASP A 88 18.78 31.57 25.95
C ASP A 88 17.56 31.22 26.82
N VAL A 89 16.36 31.72 26.46
CA VAL A 89 15.11 31.37 27.16
C VAL A 89 14.75 29.89 26.95
N LEU A 90 14.96 29.35 25.76
CA LEU A 90 14.76 27.91 25.49
C LEU A 90 15.77 27.03 26.23
N GLN A 91 17.02 27.48 26.37
CA GLN A 91 18.03 26.75 27.14
C GLN A 91 17.68 26.77 28.64
N LEU A 92 17.25 27.93 29.16
CA LEU A 92 16.76 28.05 30.53
C LEU A 92 15.64 27.05 30.83
N SER A 93 14.68 26.87 29.91
CA SER A 93 13.58 25.93 30.11
C SER A 93 14.06 24.49 30.18
N LEU A 94 15.09 24.11 29.41
CA LEU A 94 15.71 22.78 29.53
C LEU A 94 16.47 22.64 30.84
N ASP A 95 17.32 23.60 31.18
CA ASP A 95 18.20 23.56 32.36
C ASP A 95 17.39 23.59 33.68
N ARG A 96 16.17 24.12 33.63
CA ARG A 96 15.24 24.21 34.78
C ARG A 96 14.04 23.27 34.67
N SER A 97 14.03 22.36 33.68
CA SER A 97 12.95 21.37 33.46
C SER A 97 11.54 21.99 33.39
N ILE A 98 11.42 23.15 32.74
CA ILE A 98 10.14 23.84 32.53
C ILE A 98 9.46 23.22 31.30
N GLY A 99 8.23 22.72 31.49
CA GLY A 99 7.45 22.01 30.47
C GLY A 99 6.90 22.90 29.34
N ILE A 100 7.78 23.53 28.56
CA ILE A 100 7.44 24.31 27.36
C ILE A 100 7.19 23.36 26.18
N ASP A 101 6.15 23.63 25.38
CA ASP A 101 6.01 23.02 24.06
C ASP A 101 6.88 23.78 23.04
N TYR A 102 8.10 23.27 22.83
CA TYR A 102 9.08 23.80 21.86
C TYR A 102 8.49 23.85 20.45
N SER A 103 7.63 22.89 20.11
CA SER A 103 7.00 22.83 18.79
C SER A 103 5.99 23.96 18.59
N ILE A 104 5.34 24.45 19.64
CA ILE A 104 4.45 25.62 19.59
C ILE A 104 5.26 26.90 19.50
N ALA A 105 6.24 27.06 20.39
CA ALA A 105 7.08 28.27 20.45
C ALA A 105 7.82 28.53 19.11
N ILE A 106 8.40 27.48 18.53
CA ILE A 106 9.17 27.57 17.28
C ILE A 106 8.25 27.67 16.05
N ARG A 107 7.11 26.97 16.04
CA ARG A 107 6.16 27.01 14.89
C ARG A 107 5.44 28.34 14.77
N LYS A 108 4.97 28.90 15.89
CA LYS A 108 4.20 30.16 15.89
C LYS A 108 5.07 31.38 15.59
N SER A 109 6.38 31.24 15.67
CA SER A 109 7.31 32.35 15.54
C SER A 109 7.88 32.54 14.13
N GLY A 110 7.79 31.51 13.27
CA GLY A 110 8.45 31.48 11.97
C GLY A 110 9.97 31.32 12.07
N ALA A 111 10.49 30.85 13.22
CA ALA A 111 11.93 30.71 13.45
C ALA A 111 12.61 29.78 12.43
N LEU A 112 11.88 28.77 11.93
CA LEU A 112 12.36 27.84 10.90
C LEU A 112 12.29 28.40 9.47
N ASP A 113 11.76 29.62 9.29
CA ASP A 113 11.58 30.28 7.98
C ASP A 113 12.56 31.42 7.71
N ARG A 114 13.42 31.74 8.68
CA ARG A 114 14.33 32.89 8.63
C ARG A 114 15.77 32.46 8.38
N GLN A 115 16.62 33.44 8.05
CA GLN A 115 18.08 33.28 7.99
C GLN A 115 18.66 32.66 9.28
N ASP A 116 17.99 32.87 10.41
CA ASP A 116 18.35 32.34 11.74
C ASP A 116 18.04 30.85 11.95
N SER A 117 17.42 30.18 10.97
CA SER A 117 17.10 28.76 11.03
C SER A 117 18.31 27.89 11.38
N ASN A 118 19.53 28.28 10.96
CA ASN A 118 20.74 27.55 11.31
C ASN A 118 21.07 27.57 12.80
N ALA A 119 20.87 28.69 13.49
CA ALA A 119 21.12 28.78 14.94
C ALA A 119 20.11 27.91 15.70
N VAL A 120 18.84 27.99 15.31
CA VAL A 120 17.76 27.18 15.89
C VAL A 120 17.98 25.69 15.64
N LEU A 121 18.35 25.29 14.43
CA LEU A 121 18.68 23.90 14.09
C LEU A 121 19.91 23.40 14.85
N SER A 122 20.91 24.25 15.08
CA SER A 122 22.10 23.89 15.85
C SER A 122 21.76 23.67 17.33
N TRP A 123 20.92 24.54 17.90
CA TRP A 123 20.42 24.37 19.26
C TRP A 123 19.57 23.11 19.40
N LEU A 124 18.67 22.83 18.45
CA LEU A 124 17.87 21.60 18.43
C LEU A 124 18.74 20.35 18.33
N HIS A 125 19.82 20.40 17.55
CA HIS A 125 20.79 19.31 17.45
C HIS A 125 21.51 19.08 18.78
N ALA A 126 21.97 20.14 19.45
CA ALA A 126 22.64 20.04 20.75
C ALA A 126 21.73 19.48 21.86
N ASN A 127 20.43 19.76 21.77
CA ASN A 127 19.44 19.41 22.80
C ASN A 127 18.50 18.26 22.39
N ALA A 128 18.81 17.53 21.32
CA ALA A 128 17.91 16.53 20.73
C ALA A 128 17.48 15.45 21.74
N ALA A 129 18.36 15.03 22.64
CA ALA A 129 18.07 14.01 23.65
C ALA A 129 17.05 14.47 24.69
N SER A 130 17.03 15.77 25.00
CA SER A 130 16.19 16.37 26.03
C SER A 130 14.80 16.77 25.50
N ILE A 131 14.62 16.81 24.18
CA ILE A 131 13.36 17.18 23.53
C ILE A 131 12.60 15.91 23.11
N GLU A 132 11.32 15.86 23.44
CA GLU A 132 10.44 14.74 23.12
C GLU A 132 10.32 14.49 21.61
N THR A 133 10.10 13.22 21.24
CA THR A 133 9.98 12.80 19.84
C THR A 133 8.80 13.47 19.13
N ASP A 134 7.65 13.61 19.78
CA ASP A 134 6.45 14.19 19.17
C ASP A 134 6.63 15.68 18.85
N GLN A 135 7.44 16.39 19.64
CA GLN A 135 7.79 17.77 19.38
C GLN A 135 8.71 17.89 18.16
N HIS A 136 9.68 16.99 18.01
CA HIS A 136 10.50 16.90 16.77
C HIS A 136 9.64 16.61 15.55
N VAL A 137 8.76 15.61 15.63
CA VAL A 137 7.83 15.26 14.53
C VAL A 137 6.98 16.46 14.14
N SER A 138 6.48 17.21 15.13
CA SER A 138 5.73 18.45 14.91
C SER A 138 6.55 19.51 14.17
N MET A 139 7.80 19.75 14.55
CA MET A 139 8.69 20.70 13.87
C MET A 139 9.05 20.25 12.45
N ILE A 140 9.34 18.96 12.23
CA ILE A 140 9.58 18.40 10.90
C ILE A 140 8.41 18.68 9.97
N ARG A 141 7.16 18.47 10.43
CA ARG A 141 5.95 18.74 9.64
C ARG A 141 5.79 20.21 9.26
N VAL A 142 6.27 21.12 10.10
CA VAL A 142 6.28 22.56 9.81
C VAL A 142 7.27 22.84 8.69
N CYS A 143 8.51 22.34 8.79
CA CYS A 143 9.50 22.42 7.72
C CYS A 143 8.99 21.85 6.39
N LEU A 144 8.34 20.69 6.39
CA LEU A 144 7.78 20.08 5.19
C LEU A 144 6.68 20.95 4.55
N ARG A 145 5.81 21.57 5.35
CA ARG A 145 4.76 22.48 4.86
C ARG A 145 5.34 23.72 4.18
N LEU A 146 6.44 24.23 4.74
CA LEU A 146 7.16 25.40 4.25
C LEU A 146 8.16 25.04 3.14
N LYS A 147 8.27 23.75 2.79
CA LYS A 147 9.21 23.19 1.81
C LYS A 147 10.68 23.43 2.17
N HIS A 148 10.98 23.57 3.46
CA HIS A 148 12.34 23.62 4.00
C HIS A 148 12.86 22.18 4.20
N PHE A 149 13.05 21.46 3.10
CA PHE A 149 13.34 20.03 3.10
C PHE A 149 14.64 19.69 3.83
N SER A 150 15.72 20.43 3.59
CA SER A 150 17.01 20.18 4.26
C SER A 150 16.91 20.33 5.78
N SER A 151 16.15 21.32 6.26
CA SER A 151 15.86 21.47 7.69
C SER A 151 15.00 20.31 8.23
N ALA A 152 14.01 19.87 7.46
CA ALA A 152 13.19 18.71 7.83
C ALA A 152 14.03 17.42 7.93
N VAL A 153 14.94 17.18 6.99
CA VAL A 153 15.85 16.04 6.99
C VAL A 153 16.80 16.10 8.18
N ARG A 154 17.45 17.25 8.43
CA ARG A 154 18.34 17.44 9.59
C ARG A 154 17.65 17.12 10.91
N LEU A 155 16.40 17.56 11.09
CA LEU A 155 15.62 17.25 12.28
C LEU A 155 15.18 15.78 12.35
N PHE A 156 14.90 15.16 11.20
CA PHE A 156 14.56 13.74 11.15
C PHE A 156 15.75 12.86 11.53
N GLU A 157 16.98 13.19 11.12
CA GLU A 157 18.17 12.42 11.50
C GLU A 157 18.36 12.31 13.01
N LEU A 158 17.98 13.35 13.78
CA LEU A 158 18.01 13.34 15.25
C LEU A 158 17.08 12.31 15.89
N ILE A 159 16.00 11.95 15.19
CA ILE A 159 14.96 11.04 15.69
C ILE A 159 14.78 9.79 14.84
N ARG A 160 15.67 9.54 13.87
CA ARG A 160 15.52 8.49 12.85
C ARG A 160 15.28 7.11 13.47
N THR A 161 16.03 6.81 14.54
CA THR A 161 15.97 5.54 15.29
C THR A 161 14.84 5.50 16.31
N ARG A 162 14.22 6.64 16.66
CA ARG A 162 13.12 6.72 17.62
C ARG A 162 11.83 6.16 17.02
N GLN A 163 10.95 5.66 17.88
CA GLN A 163 9.62 5.22 17.48
C GLN A 163 8.64 6.39 17.52
N PHE A 164 7.82 6.52 16.47
CA PHE A 164 6.73 7.48 16.38
C PHE A 164 5.69 6.99 15.37
N ASN A 165 4.49 7.55 15.43
CA ASN A 165 3.38 7.13 14.59
C ASN A 165 3.63 7.48 13.10
N GLY A 166 3.77 6.46 12.27
CA GLY A 166 3.98 6.61 10.81
C GLY A 166 2.83 7.30 10.07
N ARG A 167 1.63 7.36 10.64
CA ARG A 167 0.50 8.14 10.09
C ARG A 167 0.68 9.65 10.26
N VAL A 168 1.50 10.07 11.23
CA VAL A 168 1.79 11.48 11.50
C VAL A 168 2.95 11.96 10.63
N LEU A 169 3.98 11.12 10.46
CA LEU A 169 5.14 11.38 9.61
C LEU A 169 5.61 10.07 8.98
N SER A 170 5.62 10.00 7.65
CA SER A 170 6.08 8.81 6.93
C SER A 170 7.61 8.72 6.96
N LYS A 171 8.14 7.65 7.57
CA LYS A 171 9.58 7.36 7.55
C LYS A 171 10.10 7.15 6.12
N ASP A 172 9.34 6.46 5.28
CA ASP A 172 9.73 6.21 3.88
C ASP A 172 9.93 7.51 3.11
N VAL A 173 9.00 8.48 3.25
CA VAL A 173 9.15 9.80 2.64
C VAL A 173 10.39 10.50 3.17
N MET A 174 10.62 10.47 4.49
CA MET A 174 11.81 11.11 5.08
C MET A 174 13.11 10.47 4.62
N TYR A 175 13.19 9.14 4.49
CA TYR A 175 14.35 8.45 3.92
C TYR A 175 14.61 8.86 2.48
N LEU A 176 13.57 8.95 1.64
CA LEU A 176 13.71 9.43 0.27
C LEU A 176 14.16 10.90 0.21
N LEU A 177 13.58 11.76 1.04
CA LEU A 177 14.00 13.17 1.12
C LEU A 177 15.47 13.30 1.57
N ALA A 178 15.91 12.47 2.51
CA ALA A 178 17.29 12.43 2.98
C ALA A 178 18.24 11.93 1.90
N ALA A 179 17.88 10.88 1.16
CA ALA A 179 18.69 10.39 0.04
C ALA A 179 18.87 11.47 -1.05
N VAL A 180 17.82 12.22 -1.33
CA VAL A 180 17.84 13.32 -2.32
C VAL A 180 18.73 14.49 -1.89
N GLU A 181 19.08 14.66 -0.61
CA GLU A 181 20.01 15.73 -0.18
C GLU A 181 21.40 15.63 -0.83
N SER A 182 21.80 14.43 -1.27
CA SER A 182 23.06 14.21 -1.97
C SER A 182 23.10 14.81 -3.39
N VAL A 183 21.94 15.15 -3.98
CA VAL A 183 21.85 15.73 -5.34
C VAL A 183 22.51 17.11 -5.37
N PRO A 184 23.62 17.34 -6.12
CA PRO A 184 24.40 18.58 -6.02
C PRO A 184 23.65 19.83 -6.46
N ASN A 185 22.81 19.72 -7.50
CA ASN A 185 22.06 20.85 -8.03
C ASN A 185 20.86 21.16 -7.12
N GLY A 186 20.96 22.26 -6.35
CA GLY A 186 19.93 22.66 -5.38
C GLY A 186 18.53 22.88 -5.98
N ARG A 187 18.44 23.35 -7.23
CA ARG A 187 17.15 23.52 -7.92
C ARG A 187 16.51 22.17 -8.24
N LEU A 188 17.29 21.25 -8.82
CA LEU A 188 16.81 19.91 -9.18
C LEU A 188 16.49 19.07 -7.94
N ARG A 189 17.28 19.23 -6.86
CA ARG A 189 17.00 18.66 -5.54
C ARG A 189 15.65 19.12 -5.02
N HIS A 190 15.43 20.43 -4.93
CA HIS A 190 14.19 21.00 -4.41
C HIS A 190 12.96 20.60 -5.23
N GLU A 191 13.10 20.52 -6.56
CA GLU A 191 12.05 20.04 -7.45
C GLU A 191 11.67 18.59 -7.14
N LEU A 192 12.65 17.69 -7.04
CA LEU A 192 12.42 16.27 -6.75
C LEU A 192 11.80 16.08 -5.36
N GLN A 193 12.30 16.79 -4.34
CA GLN A 193 11.72 16.78 -2.99
C GLN A 193 10.27 17.27 -2.98
N THR A 194 9.97 18.30 -3.77
CA THR A 194 8.60 18.79 -3.95
C THR A 194 7.72 17.74 -4.63
N LYS A 195 8.20 17.05 -5.67
CA LYS A 195 7.46 15.97 -6.33
C LYS A 195 7.17 14.81 -5.38
N LEU A 196 8.15 14.38 -4.58
CA LEU A 196 7.97 13.35 -3.55
C LEU A 196 6.85 13.71 -2.56
N LEU A 197 6.92 14.92 -1.97
CA LEU A 197 5.93 15.35 -0.98
C LEU A 197 4.53 15.52 -1.60
N ARG A 198 4.45 16.04 -2.83
CA ARG A 198 3.19 16.19 -3.56
C ARG A 198 2.59 14.84 -3.91
N PHE A 199 3.39 13.89 -4.40
CA PHE A 199 2.94 12.52 -4.70
C PHE A 199 2.42 11.82 -3.45
N HIS A 200 3.12 11.95 -2.30
CA HIS A 200 2.65 11.42 -1.03
C HIS A 200 1.23 11.89 -0.67
N SER A 201 0.98 13.18 -0.90
CA SER A 201 -0.26 13.86 -0.51
C SER A 201 -1.38 13.71 -1.54
N HIS A 202 -1.04 13.67 -2.83
CA HIS A 202 -1.96 13.64 -3.96
C HIS A 202 -1.33 12.82 -5.11
N PRO A 203 -1.32 11.48 -5.02
CA PRO A 203 -0.64 10.62 -5.99
C PRO A 203 -1.25 10.70 -7.40
N SER A 204 -2.51 11.11 -7.52
CA SER A 204 -3.18 11.35 -8.80
C SER A 204 -2.73 12.63 -9.52
N ASN A 205 -2.07 13.56 -8.83
CA ASN A 205 -1.66 14.85 -9.40
C ASN A 205 -0.22 14.86 -9.92
N ILE A 206 0.54 13.79 -9.68
CA ILE A 206 1.94 13.66 -10.05
C ILE A 206 2.10 12.36 -10.81
N SER A 207 2.71 12.44 -12.00
CA SER A 207 3.02 11.26 -12.80
C SER A 207 4.02 10.37 -12.05
N ALA A 208 3.57 9.20 -11.60
CA ALA A 208 4.41 8.26 -10.88
C ALA A 208 5.59 7.74 -11.75
N PRO A 209 5.40 7.44 -13.05
CA PRO A 209 6.52 7.08 -13.93
C PRO A 209 7.56 8.18 -14.09
N GLU A 210 7.15 9.45 -14.19
CA GLU A 210 8.09 10.58 -14.25
C GLU A 210 8.86 10.73 -12.94
N LEU A 211 8.20 10.54 -11.80
CA LEU A 211 8.86 10.57 -10.49
C LEU A 211 9.93 9.48 -10.37
N VAL A 212 9.63 8.26 -10.83
CA VAL A 212 10.62 7.16 -10.87
C VAL A 212 11.77 7.50 -11.82
N THR A 213 11.48 8.06 -12.99
CA THR A 213 12.48 8.48 -13.98
C THR A 213 13.42 9.54 -13.41
N ASP A 214 12.87 10.60 -12.79
CA ASP A 214 13.66 11.64 -12.12
C ASP A 214 14.53 11.07 -11.00
N MET A 215 13.99 10.13 -10.21
CA MET A 215 14.76 9.47 -9.16
C MET A 215 15.92 8.65 -9.74
N CYS A 216 15.69 7.86 -10.79
CA CYS A 216 16.75 7.07 -11.44
C CYS A 216 17.86 7.96 -12.01
N GLN A 217 17.50 9.10 -12.60
CA GLN A 217 18.46 10.03 -13.21
C GLN A 217 19.29 10.81 -12.18
N ARG A 218 18.69 11.15 -11.03
CA ARG A 218 19.29 12.08 -10.06
C ARG A 218 19.84 11.39 -8.82
N GLN A 219 19.23 10.27 -8.40
CA GLN A 219 19.64 9.51 -7.22
C GLN A 219 19.32 8.00 -7.38
N PRO A 220 20.12 7.26 -8.18
CA PRO A 220 19.85 5.87 -8.52
C PRO A 220 19.81 4.93 -7.32
N ASP A 221 20.63 5.17 -6.29
CA ASP A 221 20.68 4.35 -5.07
C ASP A 221 19.35 4.34 -4.30
N ALA A 222 18.53 5.39 -4.45
CA ALA A 222 17.21 5.50 -3.83
C ALA A 222 16.07 5.05 -4.74
N ALA A 223 16.34 4.67 -6.00
CA ALA A 223 15.31 4.35 -6.99
C ALA A 223 14.46 3.14 -6.56
N SER A 224 15.08 2.09 -6.03
CA SER A 224 14.35 0.91 -5.53
C SER A 224 13.40 1.26 -4.40
N GLN A 225 13.88 2.03 -3.42
CA GLN A 225 13.05 2.50 -2.30
C GLN A 225 11.92 3.40 -2.81
N CYS A 226 12.18 4.26 -3.78
CA CYS A 226 11.18 5.15 -4.37
C CYS A 226 10.06 4.36 -5.06
N VAL A 227 10.40 3.35 -5.86
CA VAL A 227 9.42 2.47 -6.52
C VAL A 227 8.56 1.74 -5.47
N GLN A 228 9.19 1.12 -4.47
CA GLN A 228 8.48 0.39 -3.43
C GLN A 228 7.57 1.31 -2.60
N TRP A 229 8.02 2.51 -2.27
CA TRP A 229 7.23 3.51 -1.58
C TRP A 229 6.05 4.00 -2.43
N ALA A 230 6.28 4.30 -3.71
CA ALA A 230 5.25 4.83 -4.60
C ALA A 230 4.09 3.84 -4.78
N ILE A 231 4.40 2.55 -4.98
CA ILE A 231 3.40 1.47 -5.01
C ILE A 231 2.65 1.40 -3.67
N GLY A 232 3.36 1.52 -2.54
CA GLY A 232 2.75 1.54 -1.22
C GLY A 232 1.74 2.69 -1.04
N VAL A 233 2.09 3.90 -1.49
CA VAL A 233 1.18 5.07 -1.44
C VAL A 233 -0.10 4.82 -2.23
N ILE A 234 0.00 4.20 -3.41
CA ILE A 234 -1.16 3.86 -4.25
C ILE A 234 -2.03 2.79 -3.57
N TYR A 235 -1.39 1.78 -2.99
CA TYR A 235 -2.07 0.64 -2.38
C TYR A 235 -2.96 1.04 -1.19
N TRP A 236 -2.46 1.91 -0.30
CA TRP A 236 -3.12 2.21 0.98
C TRP A 236 -4.23 3.27 0.94
N ARG A 237 -4.58 3.84 -0.23
CA ARG A 237 -5.65 4.85 -0.34
C ARG A 237 -7.06 4.21 -0.37
N SER A 238 -8.12 5.02 -0.27
CA SER A 238 -9.57 4.64 -0.22
C SER A 238 -9.99 3.44 -1.11
N PRO A 239 -10.90 2.55 -0.71
CA PRO A 239 -11.13 1.25 -1.38
C PRO A 239 -11.78 1.25 -2.78
N GLU A 240 -12.09 2.40 -3.40
CA GLU A 240 -13.16 2.44 -4.43
C GLU A 240 -12.71 2.37 -5.91
N ASP A 241 -11.43 2.47 -6.26
CA ASP A 241 -10.96 2.35 -7.66
C ASP A 241 -9.65 1.54 -7.75
N TRP A 242 -9.79 0.21 -7.88
CA TRP A 242 -8.63 -0.68 -8.08
C TRP A 242 -8.16 -0.79 -9.53
N PRO A 243 -9.01 -0.76 -10.57
CA PRO A 243 -8.54 -0.74 -11.96
C PRO A 243 -7.57 0.41 -12.24
N GLY A 244 -7.92 1.66 -11.86
CA GLY A 244 -7.04 2.82 -12.06
C GLY A 244 -5.73 2.72 -11.28
N ARG A 245 -5.76 2.13 -10.08
CA ARG A 245 -4.56 1.91 -9.26
C ARG A 245 -3.65 0.84 -9.80
N LEU A 246 -4.22 -0.26 -10.29
CA LEU A 246 -3.45 -1.31 -10.92
C LEU A 246 -2.70 -0.73 -12.12
N ALA A 247 -3.36 0.07 -12.97
CA ALA A 247 -2.72 0.75 -14.09
C ALA A 247 -1.57 1.68 -13.65
N LEU A 248 -1.72 2.40 -12.52
CA LEU A 248 -0.62 3.21 -11.96
C LEU A 248 0.54 2.36 -11.43
N ILE A 249 0.26 1.25 -10.76
CA ILE A 249 1.27 0.29 -10.28
C ILE A 249 2.03 -0.31 -11.45
N GLU A 250 1.33 -0.73 -12.51
CA GLU A 250 1.92 -1.23 -13.74
C GLU A 250 2.78 -0.18 -14.43
N ALA A 251 2.34 1.08 -14.46
CA ALA A 251 3.12 2.17 -15.03
C ALA A 251 4.41 2.44 -14.24
N ILE A 252 4.36 2.38 -12.90
CA ILE A 252 5.55 2.46 -12.04
C ILE A 252 6.51 1.30 -12.32
N LEU A 253 6.01 0.07 -12.36
CA LEU A 253 6.81 -1.13 -12.61
C LEU A 253 7.40 -1.14 -14.02
N ALA A 254 6.67 -0.66 -15.03
CA ALA A 254 7.17 -0.48 -16.38
C ALA A 254 8.32 0.55 -16.42
N SER A 255 8.19 1.66 -15.69
CA SER A 255 9.27 2.64 -15.56
C SER A 255 10.50 2.06 -14.83
N ALA A 256 10.28 1.28 -13.77
CA ALA A 256 11.34 0.58 -13.05
C ALA A 256 12.09 -0.41 -13.95
N LEU A 257 11.36 -1.22 -14.73
CA LEU A 257 11.92 -2.13 -15.73
C LEU A 257 12.74 -1.39 -16.78
N ALA A 258 12.22 -0.28 -17.32
CA ALA A 258 12.91 0.50 -18.35
C ALA A 258 14.24 1.12 -17.86
N HIS A 259 14.36 1.39 -16.56
CA HIS A 259 15.57 1.96 -15.95
C HIS A 259 16.44 0.91 -15.24
N GLY A 260 16.11 -0.38 -15.32
CA GLY A 260 16.89 -1.44 -14.67
C GLY A 260 16.88 -1.38 -13.13
N VAL A 261 15.77 -0.93 -12.53
CA VAL A 261 15.67 -0.79 -11.07
C VAL A 261 15.41 -2.15 -10.43
N ALA A 262 16.36 -2.63 -9.63
CA ALA A 262 16.21 -3.86 -8.86
C ALA A 262 15.29 -3.67 -7.64
N LEU A 263 14.33 -4.57 -7.47
CA LEU A 263 13.40 -4.68 -6.35
C LEU A 263 13.76 -5.93 -5.54
N GLU A 264 14.56 -5.74 -4.48
CA GLU A 264 15.03 -6.84 -3.62
C GLU A 264 13.88 -7.64 -3.01
N ASN A 265 12.74 -7.00 -2.74
CA ASN A 265 11.58 -7.64 -2.16
C ASN A 265 10.40 -7.66 -3.15
N PRO A 266 9.95 -8.84 -3.61
CA PRO A 266 8.82 -8.97 -4.52
C PRO A 266 7.45 -8.75 -3.85
N MET A 267 7.39 -8.40 -2.56
CA MET A 267 6.15 -8.18 -1.81
C MET A 267 5.18 -7.24 -2.54
N ARG A 268 5.67 -6.23 -3.25
CA ARG A 268 4.82 -5.31 -4.02
C ARG A 268 4.06 -6.02 -5.16
N PHE A 269 4.68 -7.01 -5.80
CA PHE A 269 3.99 -7.87 -6.75
C PHE A 269 2.94 -8.74 -6.06
N SER A 270 3.29 -9.41 -4.94
CA SER A 270 2.34 -10.23 -4.19
C SER A 270 1.08 -9.45 -3.80
N MET A 271 1.26 -8.22 -3.33
CA MET A 271 0.17 -7.32 -2.97
C MET A 271 -0.69 -6.93 -4.18
N ALA A 272 -0.07 -6.59 -5.31
CA ALA A 272 -0.79 -6.21 -6.53
C ALA A 272 -1.58 -7.39 -7.13
N PHE A 273 -0.98 -8.59 -7.21
CA PHE A 273 -1.68 -9.79 -7.67
C PHE A 273 -2.83 -10.20 -6.76
N ALA A 274 -2.68 -10.06 -5.44
CA ALA A 274 -3.78 -10.27 -4.52
C ALA A 274 -4.97 -9.37 -4.86
N LYS A 275 -4.72 -8.13 -5.29
CA LYS A 275 -5.77 -7.19 -5.71
C LYS A 275 -6.38 -7.50 -7.07
N CYS A 276 -5.59 -8.03 -8.00
CA CYS A 276 -6.18 -8.60 -9.22
C CYS A 276 -7.19 -9.69 -8.86
N ARG A 277 -6.83 -10.59 -7.93
CA ARG A 277 -7.72 -11.68 -7.49
C ARG A 277 -8.93 -11.19 -6.70
N ASP A 278 -8.74 -10.28 -5.74
CA ASP A 278 -9.82 -9.81 -4.85
C ASP A 278 -10.88 -8.97 -5.59
N HIS A 279 -10.54 -8.42 -6.76
CA HIS A 279 -11.40 -7.53 -7.55
C HIS A 279 -11.64 -8.02 -8.99
N ASP A 280 -11.34 -9.29 -9.29
CA ASP A 280 -11.50 -9.92 -10.61
C ASP A 280 -10.89 -9.09 -11.77
N LEU A 281 -9.71 -8.49 -11.52
CA LEU A 281 -8.98 -7.74 -12.54
C LEU A 281 -8.06 -8.66 -13.33
N ASP A 282 -7.90 -8.35 -14.62
CA ASP A 282 -6.95 -9.04 -15.49
C ASP A 282 -5.50 -8.83 -15.00
N PRO A 283 -4.78 -9.91 -14.64
CA PRO A 283 -3.40 -9.81 -14.19
C PRO A 283 -2.37 -9.84 -15.32
N GLU A 284 -2.77 -10.05 -16.58
CA GLU A 284 -1.86 -10.38 -17.69
C GLU A 284 -0.69 -9.39 -17.82
N ARG A 285 -0.99 -8.09 -17.87
CA ARG A 285 0.05 -7.06 -17.99
C ARG A 285 1.00 -7.04 -16.80
N LEU A 286 0.48 -7.12 -15.57
CA LEU A 286 1.29 -7.19 -14.36
C LEU A 286 2.18 -8.44 -14.34
N VAL A 287 1.69 -9.58 -14.83
CA VAL A 287 2.48 -10.81 -14.96
C VAL A 287 3.60 -10.64 -15.98
N HIS A 288 3.34 -10.04 -17.14
CA HIS A 288 4.39 -9.81 -18.14
C HIS A 288 5.49 -8.89 -17.59
N LEU A 289 5.14 -7.86 -16.83
CA LEU A 289 6.11 -7.03 -16.12
C LEU A 289 6.92 -7.83 -15.10
N PHE A 290 6.26 -8.66 -14.30
CA PHE A 290 6.93 -9.53 -13.33
C PHE A 290 7.92 -10.51 -13.99
N LEU A 291 7.49 -11.18 -15.06
CA LEU A 291 8.33 -12.12 -15.81
C LEU A 291 9.52 -11.42 -16.49
N ALA A 292 9.31 -10.22 -17.06
CA ALA A 292 10.37 -9.44 -17.67
C ALA A 292 11.41 -8.97 -16.64
N MET A 293 10.97 -8.45 -15.49
CA MET A 293 11.85 -8.06 -14.41
C MET A 293 12.61 -9.27 -13.84
N ALA A 294 11.94 -10.42 -13.69
CA ALA A 294 12.58 -11.65 -13.23
C ALA A 294 13.65 -12.15 -14.22
N GLY A 295 13.37 -12.09 -15.52
CA GLY A 295 14.31 -12.47 -16.57
C GLY A 295 15.55 -11.58 -16.65
N GLN A 296 15.45 -10.33 -16.18
CA GLN A 296 16.58 -9.39 -16.07
C GLN A 296 17.24 -9.39 -14.69
N ASN A 297 16.88 -10.32 -13.79
CA ASN A 297 17.33 -10.36 -12.40
C ASN A 297 17.06 -9.07 -11.60
N LEU A 298 16.03 -8.31 -12.00
CA LEU A 298 15.59 -7.10 -11.29
C LEU A 298 14.64 -7.41 -10.14
N VAL A 299 14.08 -8.62 -10.09
CA VAL A 299 13.29 -9.09 -8.96
C VAL A 299 13.60 -10.57 -8.75
N ASP A 300 13.74 -11.00 -7.50
CA ASP A 300 13.90 -12.42 -7.18
C ASP A 300 12.52 -13.06 -6.98
N PRO A 301 12.03 -13.91 -7.91
CA PRO A 301 10.74 -14.56 -7.77
C PRO A 301 10.76 -15.55 -6.61
N ASN A 302 9.76 -15.47 -5.75
CA ASN A 302 9.60 -16.38 -4.61
C ASN A 302 8.21 -17.00 -4.58
N GLU A 303 8.00 -17.98 -3.68
CA GLU A 303 6.70 -18.66 -3.57
C GLU A 303 5.55 -17.68 -3.41
N SER A 304 5.69 -16.67 -2.55
CA SER A 304 4.62 -15.71 -2.27
C SER A 304 4.18 -14.97 -3.54
N SER A 305 5.13 -14.41 -4.29
CA SER A 305 4.84 -13.62 -5.48
C SER A 305 4.36 -14.48 -6.65
N CYS A 306 5.02 -15.61 -6.91
CA CYS A 306 4.61 -16.53 -7.96
C CYS A 306 3.24 -17.15 -7.69
N MET A 307 2.96 -17.61 -6.47
CA MET A 307 1.65 -18.20 -6.14
C MET A 307 0.53 -17.18 -6.22
N ALA A 308 0.76 -15.94 -5.77
CA ALA A 308 -0.21 -14.86 -5.92
C ALA A 308 -0.52 -14.61 -7.41
N ALA A 309 0.51 -14.55 -8.25
CA ALA A 309 0.37 -14.38 -9.70
C ALA A 309 -0.38 -15.55 -10.35
N ILE A 310 -0.02 -16.79 -10.02
CA ILE A 310 -0.65 -18.01 -10.53
C ILE A 310 -2.15 -18.01 -10.20
N HIS A 311 -2.50 -17.72 -8.96
CA HIS A 311 -3.91 -17.69 -8.55
C HIS A 311 -4.69 -16.55 -9.20
N ALA A 312 -4.08 -15.38 -9.39
CA ALA A 312 -4.70 -14.30 -10.15
C ALA A 312 -4.99 -14.74 -11.60
N CYS A 313 -4.02 -15.37 -12.27
CA CYS A 313 -4.21 -15.91 -13.62
C CYS A 313 -5.30 -16.99 -13.68
N GLN A 314 -5.34 -17.90 -12.70
CA GLN A 314 -6.36 -18.94 -12.61
C GLN A 314 -7.77 -18.35 -12.45
N ASN A 315 -7.93 -17.29 -11.64
CA ASN A 315 -9.21 -16.58 -11.51
C ASN A 315 -9.61 -15.90 -12.82
N ALA A 316 -8.66 -15.30 -13.54
CA ALA A 316 -8.88 -14.70 -14.84
C ALA A 316 -8.99 -15.73 -16.00
N ASN A 317 -9.04 -17.03 -15.71
CA ASN A 317 -9.04 -18.14 -16.67
C ASN A 317 -7.83 -18.17 -17.64
N ASN A 318 -6.73 -17.49 -17.32
CA ASN A 318 -5.49 -17.51 -18.11
C ASN A 318 -4.54 -18.62 -17.61
N PHE A 319 -4.93 -19.87 -17.82
CA PHE A 319 -4.20 -21.04 -17.30
C PHE A 319 -2.84 -21.28 -17.97
N ALA A 320 -2.66 -20.85 -19.23
CA ALA A 320 -1.38 -20.94 -19.93
C ALA A 320 -0.34 -20.00 -19.29
N LEU A 321 -0.74 -18.78 -18.93
CA LEU A 321 0.12 -17.85 -18.22
C LEU A 321 0.40 -18.30 -16.78
N ALA A 322 -0.61 -18.88 -16.11
CA ALA A 322 -0.44 -19.53 -14.80
C ALA A 322 0.60 -20.67 -14.84
N LEU A 323 0.59 -21.48 -15.91
CA LEU A 323 1.57 -22.56 -16.09
C LEU A 323 2.99 -22.01 -16.32
N THR A 324 3.12 -20.91 -17.06
CA THR A 324 4.40 -20.22 -17.26
C THR A 324 5.01 -19.74 -15.93
N LEU A 325 4.19 -19.10 -15.08
CA LEU A 325 4.60 -18.68 -13.74
C LEU A 325 4.96 -19.87 -12.83
N PHE A 326 4.22 -20.97 -12.94
CA PHE A 326 4.53 -22.19 -12.22
C PHE A 326 5.91 -22.74 -12.59
N HIS A 327 6.27 -22.76 -13.87
CA HIS A 327 7.60 -23.19 -14.29
C HIS A 327 8.72 -22.27 -13.80
N LEU A 328 8.48 -20.95 -13.72
CA LEU A 328 9.41 -20.03 -13.07
C LEU A 328 9.62 -20.40 -11.60
N LEU A 329 8.52 -20.66 -10.87
CA LEU A 329 8.58 -21.03 -9.45
C LEU A 329 9.29 -22.37 -9.22
N LYS A 330 8.95 -23.39 -10.01
CA LYS A 330 9.54 -24.74 -9.92
C LYS A 330 11.07 -24.73 -10.04
N ARG A 331 11.65 -23.80 -10.82
CA ARG A 331 13.12 -23.66 -10.95
C ARG A 331 13.79 -23.09 -9.70
N ARG A 332 13.04 -22.47 -8.80
CA ARG A 332 13.56 -21.71 -7.65
C ARG A 332 13.40 -22.44 -6.31
N GLN A 333 12.57 -23.47 -6.24
CA GLN A 333 12.32 -24.15 -4.98
C GLN A 333 11.98 -25.64 -5.14
N PRO A 334 12.25 -26.45 -4.10
CA PRO A 334 11.87 -27.86 -4.09
C PRO A 334 10.37 -28.05 -4.26
N MET A 335 9.99 -29.03 -5.07
CA MET A 335 8.59 -29.39 -5.30
C MET A 335 8.01 -30.11 -4.08
N ASN A 336 6.78 -29.75 -3.73
CA ASN A 336 5.98 -30.43 -2.71
C ASN A 336 4.56 -30.67 -3.26
N SER A 337 3.73 -31.40 -2.50
CA SER A 337 2.38 -31.77 -2.94
C SER A 337 1.54 -30.56 -3.35
N ARG A 338 1.62 -29.45 -2.59
CA ARG A 338 0.91 -28.19 -2.91
C ARG A 338 1.35 -27.57 -4.24
N LEU A 339 2.65 -27.55 -4.53
CA LEU A 339 3.17 -27.02 -5.78
C LEU A 339 2.81 -27.91 -6.95
N PHE A 340 2.94 -29.23 -6.81
CA PHE A 340 2.50 -30.18 -7.85
C PHE A 340 1.01 -30.01 -8.17
N ASN A 341 0.16 -29.85 -7.16
CA ASN A 341 -1.27 -29.58 -7.37
C ASN A 341 -1.51 -28.33 -8.22
N THR A 342 -0.77 -27.28 -7.94
CA THR A 342 -0.93 -25.99 -8.62
C THR A 342 -0.47 -26.10 -10.08
N GLY A 343 0.66 -26.78 -10.33
CA GLY A 343 1.15 -27.07 -11.67
C GLY A 343 0.19 -27.97 -12.46
N LEU A 344 -0.23 -29.10 -11.88
CA LEU A 344 -1.17 -30.04 -12.50
C LEU A 344 -2.50 -29.37 -12.83
N TYR A 345 -3.05 -28.57 -11.92
CA TYR A 345 -4.30 -27.86 -12.16
C TYR A 345 -4.19 -26.84 -13.30
N SER A 346 -3.14 -26.01 -13.30
CA SER A 346 -2.91 -25.04 -14.38
C SER A 346 -2.67 -25.75 -15.72
N ALA A 347 -1.87 -26.82 -15.75
CA ALA A 347 -1.61 -27.62 -16.94
C ALA A 347 -2.90 -28.23 -17.50
N ALA A 348 -3.69 -28.90 -16.66
CA ALA A 348 -4.95 -29.52 -17.03
C ALA A 348 -5.94 -28.51 -17.60
N LYS A 349 -6.14 -27.37 -16.92
CA LYS A 349 -7.07 -26.33 -17.35
C LYS A 349 -6.60 -25.54 -18.57
N SER A 350 -5.30 -25.51 -18.83
CA SER A 350 -4.75 -24.98 -20.09
C SER A 350 -4.89 -25.93 -21.28
N GLY A 351 -5.34 -27.17 -21.06
CA GLY A 351 -5.37 -28.22 -22.09
C GLY A 351 -3.99 -28.79 -22.44
N ASN A 352 -2.95 -28.47 -21.67
CA ASN A 352 -1.60 -28.94 -21.91
C ASN A 352 -1.37 -30.32 -21.28
N GLU A 353 -1.87 -31.36 -21.96
CA GLU A 353 -1.78 -32.75 -21.50
C GLU A 353 -0.34 -33.24 -21.33
N ALA A 354 0.58 -32.78 -22.19
CA ALA A 354 2.00 -33.12 -22.08
C ALA A 354 2.61 -32.58 -20.77
N ALA A 355 2.26 -31.37 -20.36
CA ALA A 355 2.69 -30.81 -19.09
C ALA A 355 2.07 -31.56 -17.89
N VAL A 356 0.81 -32.00 -17.99
CA VAL A 356 0.19 -32.84 -16.94
C VAL A 356 0.96 -34.15 -16.79
N ALA A 357 1.21 -34.85 -17.89
CA ALA A 357 1.93 -36.12 -17.89
C ALA A 357 3.33 -35.98 -17.29
N SER A 358 4.08 -34.96 -17.72
CA SER A 358 5.40 -34.65 -17.19
C SER A 358 5.37 -34.40 -15.68
N LEU A 359 4.41 -33.60 -15.20
CA LEU A 359 4.31 -33.27 -13.77
C LEU A 359 3.86 -34.46 -12.92
N ALA A 360 2.99 -35.32 -13.46
CA ALA A 360 2.57 -36.56 -12.81
C ALA A 360 3.74 -37.53 -12.63
N LEU A 361 4.56 -37.72 -13.67
CA LEU A 361 5.77 -38.55 -13.62
C LEU A 361 6.81 -37.99 -12.66
N GLU A 362 7.03 -36.68 -12.68
CA GLU A 362 7.94 -36.04 -11.73
C GLU A 362 7.47 -36.17 -10.28
N MET A 363 6.16 -36.10 -10.04
CA MET A 363 5.58 -36.28 -8.71
C MET A 363 5.80 -37.70 -8.18
N LEU A 364 5.61 -38.70 -9.05
CA LEU A 364 5.93 -40.11 -8.76
C LEU A 364 7.42 -40.29 -8.50
N ALA A 365 8.29 -39.79 -9.39
CA ALA A 365 9.75 -39.93 -9.26
C ALA A 365 10.30 -39.24 -8.00
N ALA A 366 9.68 -38.14 -7.57
CA ALA A 366 10.01 -37.44 -6.34
C ALA A 366 9.38 -38.08 -5.08
N ASN A 367 8.64 -39.19 -5.21
CA ASN A 367 7.91 -39.87 -4.13
C ASN A 367 6.98 -38.93 -3.34
N VAL A 368 6.38 -37.93 -4.00
CA VAL A 368 5.49 -36.96 -3.35
C VAL A 368 4.05 -37.44 -3.41
N THR A 369 3.53 -37.94 -2.29
CA THR A 369 2.17 -38.52 -2.23
C THR A 369 1.09 -37.57 -2.78
N PRO A 370 0.27 -38.02 -3.75
CA PRO A 370 -0.89 -37.27 -4.26
C PRO A 370 -1.87 -36.96 -3.14
N ASP A 371 -2.39 -35.73 -3.13
CA ASP A 371 -3.50 -35.40 -2.26
C ASP A 371 -4.84 -35.46 -3.03
N LYS A 372 -5.93 -35.17 -2.32
CA LYS A 372 -7.29 -35.18 -2.91
C LYS A 372 -7.40 -34.25 -4.13
N ARG A 373 -6.62 -33.16 -4.20
CA ARG A 373 -6.66 -32.22 -5.32
C ARG A 373 -5.88 -32.75 -6.52
N SER A 374 -4.69 -33.30 -6.32
CA SER A 374 -3.93 -33.93 -7.43
C SER A 374 -4.76 -35.04 -8.06
N LEU A 375 -5.33 -35.92 -7.23
CA LEU A 375 -6.17 -37.03 -7.66
C LEU A 375 -7.37 -36.55 -8.48
N ALA A 376 -8.11 -35.55 -7.99
CA ALA A 376 -9.27 -35.01 -8.70
C ALA A 376 -8.91 -34.45 -10.09
N VAL A 377 -7.77 -33.76 -10.21
CA VAL A 377 -7.30 -33.23 -11.50
C VAL A 377 -6.99 -34.36 -12.48
N VAL A 378 -6.17 -35.33 -12.06
CA VAL A 378 -5.77 -36.45 -12.92
C VAL A 378 -6.96 -37.33 -13.29
N GLN A 379 -7.86 -37.61 -12.35
CA GLN A 379 -9.10 -38.36 -12.62
C GLN A 379 -10.03 -37.64 -13.60
N SER A 380 -10.14 -36.31 -13.51
CA SER A 380 -10.96 -35.54 -14.46
C SER A 380 -10.46 -35.63 -15.90
N LEU A 381 -9.14 -35.72 -16.09
CA LEU A 381 -8.53 -35.94 -17.40
C LEU A 381 -8.64 -37.40 -17.85
N ALA A 382 -8.56 -38.36 -16.91
CA ALA A 382 -8.80 -39.77 -17.19
C ALA A 382 -10.24 -40.06 -17.66
N ALA A 383 -11.22 -39.29 -17.19
CA ALA A 383 -12.61 -39.42 -17.62
C ALA A 383 -12.90 -38.80 -19.00
N SER A 384 -11.97 -38.01 -19.56
CA SER A 384 -12.08 -37.39 -20.88
C SER A 384 -11.58 -38.36 -21.97
N PRO A 385 -12.43 -38.80 -22.93
CA PRO A 385 -12.05 -39.75 -23.98
C PRO A 385 -10.88 -39.28 -24.84
N THR A 386 -10.70 -37.96 -24.96
CA THR A 386 -9.62 -37.30 -25.70
C THR A 386 -8.32 -37.17 -24.91
N SER A 387 -8.35 -37.26 -23.58
CA SER A 387 -7.23 -36.93 -22.69
C SER A 387 -6.58 -38.13 -21.98
N MET A 388 -7.08 -39.33 -22.25
CA MET A 388 -6.59 -40.59 -21.71
C MET A 388 -5.20 -41.00 -22.23
N GLY A 389 -4.69 -40.35 -23.27
CA GLY A 389 -3.52 -40.79 -24.02
C GLY A 389 -2.23 -40.92 -23.21
N PHE A 390 -2.07 -40.20 -22.09
CA PHE A 390 -0.86 -40.29 -21.26
C PHE A 390 -0.96 -41.34 -20.15
N LEU A 391 -2.13 -41.52 -19.52
CA LEU A 391 -2.33 -42.53 -18.47
C LEU A 391 -2.28 -43.95 -19.04
N ILE A 392 -2.75 -44.15 -20.27
CA ILE A 392 -2.66 -45.45 -20.98
C ILE A 392 -1.19 -45.81 -21.27
N LYS A 393 -0.32 -44.83 -21.45
CA LYS A 393 1.10 -45.05 -21.80
C LYS A 393 1.97 -45.40 -20.59
N ASP A 394 1.52 -45.11 -19.38
CA ASP A 394 2.29 -45.37 -18.16
C ASP A 394 1.44 -46.01 -17.04
N PRO A 395 1.44 -47.34 -16.92
CA PRO A 395 0.69 -48.07 -15.90
C PRO A 395 1.07 -47.70 -14.46
N GLN A 396 2.29 -47.22 -14.22
CA GLN A 396 2.71 -46.84 -12.87
C GLN A 396 1.96 -45.61 -12.36
N LEU A 397 1.59 -44.69 -13.26
CA LEU A 397 0.78 -43.53 -12.92
C LEU A 397 -0.65 -43.92 -12.52
N VAL A 398 -1.19 -44.98 -13.13
CA VAL A 398 -2.53 -45.48 -12.81
C VAL A 398 -2.59 -45.96 -11.37
N ASP A 399 -1.62 -46.79 -10.98
CA ASP A 399 -1.52 -47.33 -9.62
C ASP A 399 -1.22 -46.21 -8.62
N TYR A 400 -0.32 -45.30 -8.97
CA TYR A 400 0.08 -44.18 -8.13
C TYR A 400 -1.07 -43.22 -7.80
N PHE A 401 -1.92 -42.91 -8.78
CA PHE A 401 -3.10 -42.07 -8.60
C PHE A 401 -4.38 -42.89 -8.27
N GLY A 402 -4.28 -44.21 -8.08
CA GLY A 402 -5.40 -45.08 -7.73
C GLY A 402 -6.58 -44.99 -8.69
N ILE A 403 -6.33 -44.93 -10.00
CA ILE A 403 -7.37 -44.74 -11.02
C ILE A 403 -7.97 -46.09 -11.40
N SER A 404 -9.22 -46.36 -10.99
CA SER A 404 -9.92 -47.61 -11.31
C SER A 404 -10.10 -47.82 -12.83
N SER A 405 -9.83 -49.05 -13.29
CA SER A 405 -9.93 -49.48 -14.70
C SER A 405 -11.33 -49.37 -15.32
N THR A 406 -12.39 -49.22 -14.52
CA THR A 406 -13.75 -48.89 -15.00
C THR A 406 -13.85 -47.51 -15.63
N SER A 407 -13.03 -46.53 -15.21
CA SER A 407 -12.93 -45.22 -15.87
C SER A 407 -12.24 -45.30 -17.22
N MET A 408 -11.37 -46.31 -17.43
CA MET A 408 -10.62 -46.48 -18.68
C MET A 408 -11.37 -47.30 -19.74
N ALA A 409 -12.31 -48.15 -19.32
CA ALA A 409 -13.00 -49.10 -20.19
C ALA A 409 -14.02 -48.47 -21.17
N SER A 410 -14.43 -47.21 -20.97
CA SER A 410 -15.38 -46.54 -21.86
C SER A 410 -14.85 -46.30 -23.30
N ALA A 411 -13.56 -46.49 -23.55
CA ALA A 411 -12.93 -46.30 -24.86
C ALA A 411 -12.80 -47.60 -25.70
N ASN A 412 -12.88 -48.79 -25.09
CA ASN A 412 -12.64 -50.06 -25.81
C ASN A 412 -13.90 -50.89 -26.09
N GLY A 413 -15.09 -50.37 -25.79
CA GLY A 413 -16.36 -51.05 -26.03
C GLY A 413 -16.94 -50.81 -27.41
N SER A 414 -16.35 -51.39 -28.46
CA SER A 414 -17.10 -51.67 -29.70
C SER A 414 -17.78 -53.03 -29.54
N SER A 415 -19.09 -53.04 -29.26
CA SER A 415 -19.91 -54.26 -29.39
C SER A 415 -21.42 -53.99 -29.26
N PRO A 416 -22.30 -54.89 -29.71
CA PRO A 416 -23.01 -54.69 -30.97
C PRO A 416 -24.51 -54.50 -30.79
N ARG A 417 -25.08 -53.85 -31.80
CA ARG A 417 -26.49 -53.75 -32.14
C ARG A 417 -27.22 -55.10 -31.92
N LYS A 418 -28.09 -55.18 -30.93
CA LYS A 418 -29.19 -56.18 -30.90
C LYS A 418 -30.49 -55.50 -31.31
N GLN A 419 -30.92 -55.84 -32.52
CA GLN A 419 -32.29 -55.70 -32.98
C GLN A 419 -33.24 -56.52 -32.10
N ARG A 420 -34.37 -55.91 -31.70
CA ARG A 420 -35.70 -56.53 -31.66
C ARG A 420 -36.72 -55.39 -31.69
N GLN A 421 -37.22 -55.08 -32.88
CA GLN A 421 -38.53 -55.50 -33.40
C GLN A 421 -39.68 -54.63 -32.86
N SER A 422 -40.16 -53.80 -33.77
CA SER A 422 -41.36 -52.99 -33.81
C SER A 422 -42.67 -53.80 -33.84
N VAL A 423 -43.76 -53.24 -33.31
CA VAL A 423 -45.09 -52.99 -33.97
C VAL A 423 -46.12 -52.47 -32.93
N PRO A 424 -47.14 -51.66 -33.33
CA PRO A 424 -47.58 -50.43 -32.63
C PRO A 424 -49.08 -50.42 -32.18
N PRO A 425 -49.87 -49.32 -32.29
CA PRO A 425 -50.41 -48.53 -31.18
C PRO A 425 -51.97 -48.58 -31.06
N GLN A 426 -52.52 -47.80 -30.10
CA GLN A 426 -53.94 -47.40 -29.84
C GLN A 426 -54.31 -47.76 -28.39
N SER A 427 -55.02 -46.97 -27.57
CA SER A 427 -56.07 -45.96 -27.81
C SER A 427 -56.29 -45.14 -26.52
N GLN A 428 -56.72 -43.88 -26.63
CA GLN A 428 -57.41 -43.14 -25.54
C GLN A 428 -58.89 -43.58 -25.48
N PRO A 429 -59.66 -43.26 -24.41
CA PRO A 429 -60.39 -41.97 -24.35
C PRO A 429 -60.54 -41.31 -22.95
N SER A 430 -60.73 -39.98 -22.99
CA SER A 430 -61.59 -39.02 -22.23
C SER A 430 -62.07 -39.32 -20.78
N GLU A 431 -62.28 -38.40 -19.83
CA GLU A 431 -62.96 -37.08 -19.79
C GLU A 431 -62.50 -36.29 -18.53
N ALA A 432 -62.16 -34.99 -18.62
CA ALA A 432 -62.96 -33.77 -18.34
C ALA A 432 -63.37 -33.48 -16.87
N LYS A 433 -62.81 -32.41 -16.26
CA LYS A 433 -63.58 -31.20 -15.82
C LYS A 433 -62.73 -30.06 -15.22
N ALA A 434 -62.98 -28.87 -15.78
CA ALA A 434 -63.14 -27.54 -15.17
C ALA A 434 -61.96 -26.78 -14.49
N THR A 435 -61.57 -25.70 -15.16
CA THR A 435 -60.86 -24.46 -14.76
C THR A 435 -61.73 -23.50 -13.89
N PRO A 436 -61.37 -22.23 -13.57
CA PRO A 436 -60.10 -21.46 -13.67
C PRO A 436 -59.75 -20.61 -12.41
N ASN A 437 -58.54 -20.02 -12.36
CA ASN A 437 -58.32 -18.58 -12.06
C ASN A 437 -56.82 -18.22 -12.16
N THR A 438 -56.41 -17.52 -13.23
CA THR A 438 -56.08 -16.07 -13.32
C THR A 438 -54.70 -15.66 -12.72
N SER A 439 -53.78 -15.29 -13.62
CA SER A 439 -53.15 -13.95 -13.76
C SER A 439 -51.96 -13.72 -12.80
N ARG A 440 -50.77 -13.20 -13.15
CA ARG A 440 -50.27 -12.41 -14.28
C ARG A 440 -48.73 -12.43 -14.19
N ALA A 441 -48.04 -12.44 -15.33
CA ALA A 441 -46.61 -12.19 -15.42
C ALA A 441 -46.28 -10.69 -15.35
N PRO A 442 -45.02 -10.29 -15.06
CA PRO A 442 -44.48 -9.02 -15.49
C PRO A 442 -43.41 -9.18 -16.57
N THR A 443 -43.55 -8.36 -17.62
CA THR A 443 -42.59 -8.07 -18.68
C THR A 443 -41.57 -6.99 -18.27
N PRO A 444 -40.44 -6.85 -19.00
CA PRO A 444 -39.29 -6.03 -18.62
C PRO A 444 -39.41 -4.57 -19.08
N LYS A 445 -38.58 -3.68 -18.53
CA LYS A 445 -38.37 -2.31 -19.03
C LYS A 445 -36.88 -1.98 -19.26
N PRO A 446 -36.58 -1.04 -20.19
CA PRO A 446 -35.26 -0.86 -20.80
C PRO A 446 -34.57 0.50 -20.46
N SER A 447 -33.30 0.57 -20.84
CA SER A 447 -32.45 1.70 -21.33
C SER A 447 -32.73 3.18 -20.97
N GLY A 448 -31.62 3.87 -20.61
CA GLY A 448 -31.20 5.16 -21.20
C GLY A 448 -31.73 6.46 -20.59
N ASP A 449 -30.85 7.26 -19.95
CA ASP A 449 -30.38 8.56 -20.48
C ASP A 449 -29.57 9.41 -19.47
N SER A 450 -28.50 9.97 -20.03
CA SER A 450 -27.82 11.27 -19.84
C SER A 450 -28.25 12.28 -18.74
N SER A 451 -27.26 12.84 -18.03
CA SER A 451 -27.08 14.29 -17.69
C SER A 451 -25.95 14.42 -16.64
N CYS A 452 -24.77 14.96 -16.94
CA CYS A 452 -24.39 16.39 -16.98
C CYS A 452 -24.39 17.13 -15.62
N ALA A 453 -23.20 17.68 -15.31
CA ALA A 453 -22.86 18.81 -14.43
C ALA A 453 -22.91 18.66 -12.88
N ILE A 454 -21.79 18.98 -12.20
CA ILE A 454 -21.58 20.20 -11.38
C ILE A 454 -20.31 20.05 -10.49
N MET A 455 -19.44 21.07 -10.59
CA MET A 455 -18.34 21.56 -9.71
C MET A 455 -17.10 20.71 -9.43
#